data_AF-A0A7L2RS80-F1
#
_entry.id   AF-A0A7L2RS80-F1
#
_cell.length_a   1.000
_cell.length_b   1.000
_cell.length_c   1.000
_cell.angle_alpha   90.00
_cell.angle_beta   90.00
_cell.angle_gamma   90.00
#
_symmetry.space_group_name_H-M   'P 1'
#
loop_
_entity.id
_entity.type
_entity.pdbx_description
1 polymer ?
#
loop_
_entity_poly.entity_id
_entity_poly.type
_entity_poly.pdbx_seq_one_letter_code
_entity_poly.pdbx_strand_id
1 'polypeptide(L)'
;KKELILHFVDCLMGAIELYEQRMEWLTSESRQIFGVIQEQCIVIVLDFGTAAPAEFHLCRDVLSMVLVEQVMRIARFNLIWAAQDLMKWQQKSAPVSEHTVKAAVMWLWKLDHMTAVSHTNPAEALLEAMGDEAVSS
;
A
#
# COMPACT_ATOMS: atom_id res chain seq x y z
N LYS A 1 50.07 7.77 -2.74
CA LYS A 1 49.11 8.90 -2.59
C LYS A 1 48.12 8.99 -3.76
N LYS A 2 48.58 8.97 -5.03
CA LYS A 2 47.70 8.99 -6.23
C LYS A 2 46.80 7.75 -6.36
N GLU A 3 47.34 6.55 -6.15
CA GLU A 3 46.57 5.29 -6.23
C GLU A 3 45.43 5.21 -5.20
N LEU A 4 45.67 5.68 -3.98
CA LEU A 4 44.64 5.78 -2.93
C LEU A 4 43.51 6.74 -3.35
N ILE A 5 43.83 7.86 -3.99
CA ILE A 5 42.84 8.81 -4.48
C ILE A 5 42.03 8.20 -5.63
N LEU A 6 42.69 7.49 -6.57
CA LEU A 6 42.00 6.82 -7.68
C LEU A 6 41.05 5.73 -7.17
N HIS A 7 41.50 4.87 -6.27
CA HIS A 7 40.66 3.85 -5.65
C HIS A 7 39.44 4.48 -4.93
N PHE A 8 39.65 5.58 -4.21
CA PHE A 8 38.55 6.29 -3.54
C PHE A 8 37.54 6.88 -4.54
N VAL A 9 38.00 7.41 -5.68
CA VAL A 9 37.12 7.88 -6.76
C VAL A 9 36.30 6.74 -7.35
N ASP A 10 36.90 5.57 -7.60
CA ASP A 10 36.19 4.40 -8.11
C ASP A 10 35.12 3.91 -7.12
N CYS A 11 35.42 3.89 -5.82
CA CYS A 11 34.44 3.56 -4.79
C CYS A 11 33.27 4.56 -4.76
N LEU A 12 33.54 5.86 -4.92
CA LEU A 12 32.49 6.88 -4.96
C LEU A 12 31.62 6.75 -6.20
N MET A 13 32.20 6.47 -7.38
CA MET A 13 31.42 6.23 -8.60
C MET A 13 30.50 5.02 -8.43
N GLY A 14 31.02 3.91 -7.91
CA GLY A 14 30.19 2.73 -7.63
C GLY A 14 29.08 3.01 -6.61
N ALA A 15 29.35 3.82 -5.59
CA ALA A 15 28.31 4.22 -4.64
C ALA A 15 27.21 5.07 -5.30
N ILE A 16 27.58 6.01 -6.19
CA ILE A 16 26.62 6.84 -6.94
C ILE A 16 25.71 5.96 -7.80
N GLU A 17 26.29 5.03 -8.58
CA GLU A 17 25.53 4.11 -9.43
C GLU A 17 24.51 3.29 -8.61
N LEU A 18 24.92 2.78 -7.44
CA LEU A 18 24.03 2.05 -6.55
C LEU A 18 22.89 2.92 -5.99
N TYR A 19 23.15 4.19 -5.67
CA TYR A 19 22.11 5.11 -5.22
C TYR A 19 21.13 5.47 -6.34
N GLU A 20 21.61 5.65 -7.56
CA GLU A 20 20.76 5.89 -8.73
C GLU A 20 19.84 4.69 -9.00
N GLN A 21 20.39 3.47 -9.04
CA GLN A 21 19.62 2.24 -9.20
C GLN A 21 18.59 2.05 -8.08
N ARG A 22 18.98 2.33 -6.83
CA ARG A 22 18.05 2.26 -5.69
C ARG A 22 16.96 3.31 -5.81
N MET A 23 17.28 4.52 -6.25
CA MET A 23 16.29 5.58 -6.43
C MET A 23 15.28 5.18 -7.50
N GLU A 24 15.74 4.75 -8.67
CA GLU A 24 14.87 4.26 -9.76
C GLU A 24 13.97 3.12 -9.28
N TRP A 25 14.50 2.19 -8.49
CA TRP A 25 13.71 1.12 -7.92
C TRP A 25 12.68 1.63 -6.89
N LEU A 26 13.04 2.54 -6.00
CA LEU A 26 12.13 3.10 -4.99
C LEU A 26 11.02 3.97 -5.62
N THR A 27 11.32 4.63 -6.75
CA THR A 27 10.40 5.56 -7.42
C THR A 27 9.68 4.92 -8.61
N SER A 28 9.66 3.59 -8.74
CA SER A 28 8.94 2.89 -9.80
C SER A 28 7.62 2.29 -9.32
N GLU A 29 6.67 2.18 -10.25
CA GLU A 29 5.37 1.50 -10.05
C GLU A 29 4.61 2.03 -8.81
N SER A 30 3.95 1.17 -8.04
CA SER A 30 3.27 1.54 -6.79
C SER A 30 4.20 1.99 -5.67
N ARG A 31 5.51 1.71 -5.74
CA ARG A 31 6.46 2.10 -4.68
C ARG A 31 6.63 3.60 -4.56
N GLN A 32 6.53 4.33 -5.66
CA GLN A 32 6.60 5.80 -5.64
C GLN A 32 5.42 6.44 -4.89
N ILE A 33 4.30 5.72 -4.75
CA ILE A 33 3.05 6.25 -4.17
C ILE A 33 2.85 5.72 -2.74
N PHE A 34 3.10 4.43 -2.53
CA PHE A 34 2.79 3.75 -1.27
C PHE A 34 4.04 3.32 -0.47
N GLY A 35 5.24 3.57 -0.99
CA GLY A 35 6.48 3.03 -0.44
C GLY A 35 6.61 1.52 -0.66
N VAL A 36 7.43 0.88 0.16
CA VAL A 36 7.70 -0.57 0.07
C VAL A 36 7.08 -1.28 1.27
N ILE A 37 6.18 -2.21 1.02
CA ILE A 37 5.59 -3.07 2.05
C ILE A 37 6.57 -4.21 2.35
N GLN A 38 7.06 -4.29 3.59
CA GLN A 38 8.02 -5.34 4.01
C GLN A 38 7.36 -6.41 4.90
N GLU A 39 6.23 -6.06 5.50
CA GLU A 39 5.45 -6.88 6.41
C GLU A 39 4.82 -8.08 5.69
N GLN A 40 4.71 -9.21 6.38
CA GLN A 40 4.08 -10.41 5.83
C GLN A 40 2.56 -10.42 6.00
N CYS A 41 2.03 -9.64 6.93
CA CYS A 41 0.60 -9.49 7.16
C CYS A 41 0.25 -8.01 7.34
N ILE A 42 -0.67 -7.49 6.53
CA ILE A 42 -1.09 -6.09 6.60
C ILE A 42 -2.61 -5.94 6.61
N VAL A 43 -3.09 -4.78 7.04
CA VAL A 43 -4.45 -4.32 6.77
C VAL A 43 -4.36 -2.90 6.23
N ILE A 44 -4.98 -2.65 5.07
CA ILE A 44 -5.02 -1.31 4.48
C ILE A 44 -6.34 -0.67 4.87
N VAL A 45 -6.27 0.44 5.60
CA VAL A 45 -7.42 1.28 5.93
C VAL A 45 -7.58 2.35 4.85
N LEU A 46 -8.76 2.39 4.23
CA LEU A 46 -9.15 3.34 3.20
C LEU A 46 -9.97 4.44 3.87
N ASP A 47 -9.47 5.67 3.84
CA ASP A 47 -10.24 6.85 4.22
C ASP A 47 -10.31 7.79 3.02
N PHE A 48 -11.50 7.89 2.43
CA PHE A 48 -11.75 8.79 1.32
C PHE A 48 -12.36 10.12 1.78
N GLY A 49 -12.69 10.28 3.07
CA GLY A 49 -13.23 11.51 3.65
C GLY A 49 -14.21 12.27 2.74
N THR A 50 -13.84 13.51 2.43
CA THR A 50 -14.56 14.40 1.50
C THR A 50 -13.86 14.53 0.14
N ALA A 51 -13.05 13.53 -0.25
CA ALA A 51 -12.29 13.55 -1.51
C ALA A 51 -13.21 13.83 -2.70
N ALA A 52 -12.72 14.62 -3.65
CA ALA A 52 -13.47 14.84 -4.88
C ALA A 52 -13.62 13.52 -5.66
N PRO A 53 -14.64 13.34 -6.52
CA PRO A 53 -14.81 12.11 -7.30
C PRO A 53 -13.56 11.72 -8.09
N ALA A 54 -12.86 12.70 -8.67
CA ALA A 54 -11.61 12.47 -9.40
C ALA A 54 -10.49 11.91 -8.50
N GLU A 55 -10.35 12.43 -7.28
CA GLU A 55 -9.36 11.95 -6.30
C GLU A 55 -9.71 10.55 -5.80
N PHE A 56 -11.00 10.28 -5.55
CA PHE A 56 -11.47 8.94 -5.19
C PHE A 56 -11.14 7.91 -6.27
N HIS A 57 -11.41 8.22 -7.53
CA HIS A 57 -11.08 7.33 -8.64
C HIS A 57 -9.58 7.12 -8.78
N LEU A 58 -8.77 8.18 -8.65
CA LEU A 58 -7.31 8.07 -8.68
C LEU A 58 -6.78 7.19 -7.54
N CYS A 59 -7.23 7.42 -6.31
CA CYS A 59 -6.86 6.59 -5.16
C CYS A 59 -7.22 5.12 -5.39
N ARG A 60 -8.40 4.85 -5.98
CA ARG A 60 -8.85 3.49 -6.31
C ARG A 60 -7.93 2.80 -7.33
N ASP A 61 -7.48 3.52 -8.35
CA ASP A 61 -6.55 3.01 -9.35
C ASP A 61 -5.18 2.71 -8.74
N VAL A 62 -4.66 3.63 -7.92
CA VAL A 62 -3.40 3.47 -7.17
C VAL A 62 -3.45 2.27 -6.24
N LEU A 63 -4.51 2.13 -5.46
CA LEU A 63 -4.68 1.00 -4.54
C LEU A 63 -4.78 -0.33 -5.28
N SER A 64 -5.38 -0.33 -6.47
CA SER A 64 -5.41 -1.52 -7.33
C SER A 64 -3.99 -1.92 -7.77
N MET A 65 -3.13 -0.95 -8.11
CA MET A 65 -1.71 -1.20 -8.40
C MET A 65 -0.96 -1.77 -7.18
N VAL A 66 -1.14 -1.16 -6.00
CA VAL A 66 -0.52 -1.66 -4.74
C VAL A 66 -0.91 -3.12 -4.47
N LEU A 67 -2.19 -3.46 -4.66
CA LEU A 67 -2.69 -4.82 -4.46
C LEU A 67 -2.01 -5.84 -5.39
N VAL A 68 -1.85 -5.49 -6.67
CA VAL A 68 -1.31 -6.39 -7.69
C VAL A 68 0.22 -6.50 -7.58
N GLU A 69 0.92 -5.39 -7.33
CA GLU A 69 2.38 -5.34 -7.42
C GLU A 69 3.10 -5.67 -6.11
N GLN A 70 2.49 -5.34 -4.97
CA GLN A 70 3.11 -5.49 -3.64
C GLN A 70 2.37 -6.50 -2.77
N VAL A 71 1.04 -6.38 -2.62
CA VAL A 71 0.27 -7.30 -1.74
C VAL A 71 0.27 -8.73 -2.27
N MET A 72 0.38 -8.94 -3.58
CA MET A 72 0.56 -10.28 -4.17
C MET A 72 1.85 -10.99 -3.69
N ARG A 73 2.77 -10.30 -3.02
CA ARG A 73 4.06 -10.83 -2.56
C ARG A 73 4.16 -11.06 -1.05
N ILE A 74 3.12 -10.77 -0.28
CA ILE A 74 3.10 -10.97 1.18
C ILE A 74 2.26 -12.21 1.54
N ALA A 75 2.22 -12.59 2.81
CA ALA A 75 1.49 -13.79 3.24
C ALA A 75 -0.01 -13.56 3.40
N ARG A 76 -0.42 -12.42 3.97
CA ARG A 76 -1.82 -12.13 4.32
C ARG A 76 -2.15 -10.66 4.20
N PHE A 77 -3.41 -10.36 3.92
CA PHE A 77 -3.89 -8.98 3.88
C PHE A 77 -5.38 -8.83 4.16
N ASN A 78 -5.81 -7.63 4.52
CA ASN A 78 -7.21 -7.23 4.47
C ASN A 78 -7.37 -5.77 4.01
N LEU A 79 -8.59 -5.38 3.67
CA LEU A 79 -9.00 -4.00 3.37
C LEU A 79 -10.15 -3.60 4.29
N ILE A 80 -10.07 -2.39 4.82
CA ILE A 80 -11.12 -1.78 5.64
C ILE A 80 -11.40 -0.39 5.10
N TRP A 81 -12.65 -0.08 4.76
CA TRP A 81 -13.08 1.26 4.39
C TRP A 81 -13.68 1.95 5.62
N ALA A 82 -13.08 3.06 6.01
CA ALA A 82 -13.48 3.92 7.12
C ALA A 82 -14.70 4.79 6.78
N ALA A 83 -15.72 4.21 6.16
CA ALA A 83 -17.01 4.86 5.93
C ALA A 83 -17.77 5.08 7.26
N GLN A 84 -18.94 5.72 7.19
CA GLN A 84 -19.81 5.90 8.35
C GLN A 84 -20.23 4.57 8.97
N ASP A 85 -20.54 3.60 8.12
CA ASP A 85 -20.65 2.21 8.51
C ASP A 85 -19.34 1.51 8.10
N LEU A 86 -18.64 0.94 9.07
CA LEU A 86 -17.36 0.28 8.83
C LEU A 86 -17.53 -0.88 7.83
N MET A 87 -16.88 -0.79 6.67
CA MET A 87 -16.96 -1.83 5.65
C MET A 87 -15.63 -2.56 5.54
N LYS A 88 -15.68 -3.89 5.61
CA LYS A 88 -14.50 -4.74 5.46
C LYS A 88 -14.63 -5.62 4.23
N TRP A 89 -13.53 -5.86 3.54
CA TRP A 89 -13.51 -6.86 2.48
C TRP A 89 -13.62 -8.29 3.04
N GLN A 90 -12.85 -8.59 4.09
CA GLN A 90 -12.93 -9.83 4.86
C GLN A 90 -13.05 -9.53 6.35
N GLN A 91 -13.53 -10.50 7.15
CA GLN A 91 -13.65 -10.31 8.60
C GLN A 91 -12.29 -10.16 9.31
N LYS A 92 -11.28 -10.86 8.81
CA LYS A 92 -9.86 -10.83 9.21
C LYS A 92 -8.98 -10.95 7.97
N SER A 93 -7.68 -10.74 8.13
CA SER A 93 -6.67 -10.95 7.09
C SER A 93 -6.85 -12.31 6.43
N ALA A 94 -6.83 -12.31 5.10
CA ALA A 94 -6.92 -13.50 4.29
C ALA A 94 -5.55 -13.85 3.69
N PRO A 95 -5.24 -15.14 3.50
CA PRO A 95 -4.05 -15.55 2.76
C PRO A 95 -4.02 -14.93 1.36
N VAL A 96 -2.83 -14.54 0.93
CA VAL A 96 -2.60 -14.01 -0.41
C VAL A 96 -2.60 -15.14 -1.45
N SER A 97 -3.35 -14.91 -2.53
CA SER A 97 -3.44 -15.74 -3.73
C SER A 97 -3.94 -14.86 -4.88
N GLU A 98 -3.74 -15.28 -6.13
CA GLU A 98 -4.25 -14.53 -7.29
C GLU A 98 -5.77 -14.29 -7.19
N HIS A 99 -6.50 -15.31 -6.73
CA HIS A 99 -7.94 -15.22 -6.50
C HIS A 99 -8.29 -14.17 -5.43
N THR A 100 -7.61 -14.18 -4.28
CA THR A 100 -7.92 -13.26 -3.17
C THR A 100 -7.57 -11.82 -3.52
N VAL A 101 -6.43 -11.58 -4.19
CA VAL A 101 -6.06 -10.24 -4.70
C VAL A 101 -7.07 -9.75 -5.73
N LYS A 102 -7.44 -10.57 -6.72
CA LYS A 102 -8.48 -10.20 -7.70
C LYS A 102 -9.83 -9.91 -7.03
N ALA A 103 -10.22 -10.69 -6.04
CA ALA A 103 -11.46 -10.47 -5.29
C ALA A 103 -11.42 -9.16 -4.49
N ALA A 104 -10.29 -8.81 -3.88
CA ALA A 104 -10.11 -7.56 -3.17
C ALA A 104 -10.15 -6.34 -4.12
N VAL A 105 -9.52 -6.44 -5.29
CA VAL A 105 -9.65 -5.42 -6.35
C VAL A 105 -11.11 -5.28 -6.76
N MET A 106 -11.82 -6.38 -7.06
CA MET A 106 -13.24 -6.31 -7.41
C MET A 106 -14.11 -5.68 -6.30
N TRP A 107 -13.79 -5.94 -5.02
CA TRP A 107 -14.46 -5.29 -3.90
C TRP A 107 -14.19 -3.79 -3.87
N LEU A 108 -12.93 -3.37 -4.04
CA LEU A 108 -12.51 -1.98 -4.11
C LEU A 108 -13.23 -1.22 -5.25
N TRP A 109 -13.44 -1.88 -6.40
CA TRP A 109 -14.16 -1.31 -7.55
C TRP A 109 -15.68 -1.25 -7.41
N LYS A 110 -16.24 -1.97 -6.42
CA LYS A 110 -17.67 -1.86 -6.05
C LYS A 110 -17.93 -0.76 -5.03
N LEU A 111 -16.89 -0.13 -4.49
CA LEU A 111 -17.06 1.02 -3.61
C LEU A 111 -17.53 2.22 -4.44
N ASP A 112 -18.62 2.81 -4.00
CA ASP A 112 -19.16 4.04 -4.58
C ASP A 112 -18.56 5.26 -3.88
N HIS A 113 -18.38 6.33 -4.66
CA HIS A 113 -18.01 7.63 -4.09
C HIS A 113 -19.16 8.11 -3.20
N MET A 114 -18.86 8.36 -1.92
CA MET A 114 -19.84 8.92 -0.98
C MET A 114 -19.77 10.44 -1.01
N THR A 115 -20.91 11.11 -1.15
CA THR A 115 -20.98 12.57 -1.15
C THR A 115 -21.06 13.12 0.27
N ALA A 116 -20.04 13.92 0.64
CA ALA A 116 -19.93 15.00 1.63
C ALA A 116 -20.62 14.96 3.03
N VAL A 117 -21.43 13.96 3.38
CA VAL A 117 -22.15 13.88 4.67
C VAL A 117 -21.93 12.53 5.39
N SER A 118 -21.21 11.58 4.80
CA SER A 118 -20.82 10.39 5.56
C SER A 118 -19.66 10.75 6.48
N HIS A 119 -19.90 10.79 7.79
CA HIS A 119 -18.81 10.87 8.77
C HIS A 119 -17.90 9.66 8.57
N THR A 120 -16.65 9.84 8.19
CA THR A 120 -15.68 8.74 8.22
C THR A 120 -15.26 8.49 9.67
N ASN A 121 -15.00 7.23 10.03
CA ASN A 121 -14.47 6.88 11.35
C ASN A 121 -13.11 6.16 11.23
N PRO A 122 -12.03 6.90 10.90
CA PRO A 122 -10.71 6.29 10.72
C PRO A 122 -10.17 5.66 12.00
N ALA A 123 -10.52 6.20 13.17
CA ALA A 123 -10.08 5.67 14.46
C ALA A 123 -10.67 4.27 14.72
N GLU A 124 -11.97 4.08 14.47
CA GLU A 124 -12.61 2.77 14.57
C GLU A 124 -12.04 1.78 13.55
N ALA A 125 -11.80 2.21 12.32
CA ALA A 125 -11.19 1.37 11.29
C ALA A 125 -9.77 0.92 11.66
N LEU A 126 -8.98 1.81 12.27
CA LEU A 126 -7.64 1.48 12.78
C LEU A 126 -7.71 0.52 13.96
N LEU A 127 -8.61 0.73 14.92
CA LEU A 127 -8.80 -0.20 16.04
C LEU A 127 -9.20 -1.60 15.56
N GLU A 128 -10.09 -1.67 14.57
CA GLU A 128 -10.49 -2.94 13.96
C GLU A 128 -9.32 -3.62 13.22
N ALA A 129 -8.53 -2.85 12.48
CA ALA A 129 -7.32 -3.34 11.81
C ALA A 129 -6.29 -3.90 12.81
N MET A 130 -6.05 -3.17 13.91
CA MET A 130 -5.13 -3.56 14.98
C MET A 130 -5.66 -4.76 15.79
N GLY A 131 -6.97 -4.98 15.82
CA GLY A 131 -7.59 -6.15 16.46
C GLY A 131 -7.38 -7.46 15.69
N ASP A 132 -6.71 -7.45 14.54
CA ASP A 132 -6.31 -8.66 13.83
C ASP A 132 -4.99 -9.22 14.41
N GLU A 133 -5.08 -10.33 15.13
CA GLU A 133 -3.94 -10.98 15.78
C GLU A 133 -2.82 -11.35 14.79
N ALA A 134 -3.17 -11.63 13.52
CA ALA A 134 -2.19 -11.98 12.50
C ALA A 134 -1.30 -10.81 12.07
N VAL A 135 -1.73 -9.56 12.32
CA VAL A 135 -1.00 -8.33 11.95
C VAL A 135 0.07 -7.97 13.00
N SER A 136 -0.08 -8.44 14.24
CA SER A 136 0.84 -8.13 15.35
C SER A 136 1.97 -9.15 15.53
N SER A 137 2.10 -10.13 14.63
CA SER A 137 3.04 -11.26 14.73
C SER A 137 4.25 -11.13 13.82
#